data_AF-H6QQZ0-F1
#
_entry.id   AF-H6QQZ0-F1
#
_cell.length_a   1.000
_cell.length_b   1.000
_cell.length_c   1.000
_cell.angle_alpha   90.00
_cell.angle_beta   90.00
_cell.angle_gamma   90.00
#
_symmetry.space_group_name_H-M   'P 1'
#
loop_
_entity.id
_entity.type
_entity.pdbx_description
1 polymer ?
#
loop_
_entity_poly.entity_id
_entity_poly.type
_entity_poly.pdbx_seq_one_letter_code
_entity_poly.pdbx_strand_id
1 'polypeptide(L)'
;MNDITRNGFVAFDSSIMEEVLVTGIVLCFLADSPMHAEITNTPNPGTSLNPCRMCTLHAEGKDKRNTPEFVQQFLMINPDGSEATGKERNWIDTKEKTYDLYCAAMEESNAEFVRRKLKYGLTESRNTRFLTEAKKNLRIRELMEKLEEKEPESLFNSFLELEGFDGVQDTPVEILHVVLLGIVKYLACDMGKNLTETQKDEFVGRIQSFNTQALDIPPINANSMMKHIKSLVGKEFKVLVQAAPFTFFQFLSPERKAIWTAVCQLVPFIFITKIENMQEYITRLKIYIKNFLYHAIRTTAQWVNKPKFHHLKHLPESIIRFGSASLCSTEKFESFNGILRNASIHSNKQSAGRDIAITFSNYYSDRFLLSGGYIYDHSTQTHSTASQDVLNVFQNNEVIRKSLGYSFQASNPLPPQEFPFVKKVNVILEDQLEVPQQLIEHCSSHNIRQVSQVQLNKHDVLEKGYFVLIQCHGSELLVGSVKSLWEFHSRARSKFYIHFNQFKLMGMNELYSMREICRTTTTNYFNVIGEMPNQEDQTSKH
;
A
#
# COMPACT_ATOMS: atom_id res chain seq x y z
N MET A 1 -12.65 -9.94 -21.55
CA MET A 1 -11.31 -9.31 -21.49
C MET A 1 -10.54 -9.54 -22.77
N ASN A 2 -10.18 -10.77 -23.16
CA ASN A 2 -9.47 -11.00 -24.44
C ASN A 2 -10.15 -10.35 -25.65
N ASP A 3 -11.49 -10.40 -25.72
CA ASP A 3 -12.23 -9.71 -26.79
C ASP A 3 -12.04 -8.19 -26.76
N ILE A 4 -12.10 -7.56 -25.57
CA ILE A 4 -11.81 -6.13 -25.38
C ILE A 4 -10.35 -5.83 -25.76
N THR A 5 -9.40 -6.71 -25.45
CA THR A 5 -8.00 -6.56 -25.82
C THR A 5 -7.81 -6.59 -27.33
N ARG A 6 -8.38 -7.60 -28.02
CA ARG A 6 -8.16 -7.84 -29.45
C ARG A 6 -8.97 -6.92 -30.35
N ASN A 7 -10.26 -6.77 -30.03
CA ASN A 7 -11.24 -6.13 -30.89
C ASN A 7 -11.69 -4.77 -30.35
N GLY A 8 -11.53 -4.54 -29.04
CA GLY A 8 -12.10 -3.38 -28.37
C GLY A 8 -13.62 -3.39 -28.37
N PHE A 9 -14.21 -2.29 -27.93
CA PHE A 9 -15.64 -2.02 -28.09
C PHE A 9 -15.84 -0.52 -28.34
N VAL A 10 -16.91 -0.19 -29.06
CA VAL A 10 -17.26 1.21 -29.30
C VAL A 10 -17.89 1.81 -28.04
N ALA A 11 -17.40 2.97 -27.61
CA ALA A 11 -17.97 3.77 -26.54
C ALA A 11 -18.10 5.22 -27.00
N PHE A 12 -19.04 5.95 -26.41
CA PHE A 12 -19.19 7.38 -26.70
C PHE A 12 -18.31 8.20 -25.74
N ASP A 13 -17.39 9.00 -26.29
CA ASP A 13 -16.58 9.94 -25.52
C ASP A 13 -17.30 11.29 -25.45
N SER A 14 -17.85 11.59 -24.27
CA SER A 14 -18.57 12.84 -24.02
C SER A 14 -17.71 14.11 -24.06
N SER A 15 -16.39 13.99 -24.02
CA SER A 15 -15.48 15.15 -24.05
C SER A 15 -15.25 15.68 -25.46
N ILE A 16 -15.25 14.78 -26.45
CA ILE A 16 -15.10 15.12 -27.88
C ILE A 16 -16.42 14.93 -28.66
N MET A 17 -17.44 14.37 -28.03
CA MET A 17 -18.77 14.12 -28.59
C MET A 17 -18.76 13.16 -29.79
N GLU A 18 -17.89 12.14 -29.74
CA GLU A 18 -17.69 11.16 -30.80
C GLU A 18 -17.67 9.73 -30.27
N GLU A 19 -17.97 8.76 -31.14
CA GLU A 19 -17.73 7.35 -30.88
C GLU A 19 -16.23 7.05 -30.98
N VAL A 20 -15.69 6.41 -29.95
CA VAL A 20 -14.29 5.99 -29.86
C VAL A 20 -14.20 4.48 -29.68
N LEU A 21 -13.12 3.90 -30.20
CA LEU A 21 -12.79 2.50 -29.93
C LEU A 21 -12.02 2.40 -28.62
N VAL A 22 -12.61 1.73 -27.63
CA VAL A 22 -11.97 1.46 -26.33
C VAL A 22 -11.37 0.07 -26.34
N THR A 23 -10.08 -0.02 -26.06
CA THR A 23 -9.36 -1.28 -25.80
C THR A 23 -8.78 -1.25 -24.38
N GLY A 24 -8.45 -2.42 -23.85
CA GLY A 24 -7.85 -2.52 -22.52
C GLY A 24 -7.13 -3.85 -22.34
N ILE A 25 -6.03 -3.81 -21.60
CA ILE A 25 -5.23 -4.98 -21.21
C ILE A 25 -5.21 -5.12 -19.69
N VAL A 26 -5.05 -6.35 -19.20
CA VAL A 26 -4.82 -6.59 -17.77
C VAL A 26 -3.35 -6.33 -17.47
N LEU A 27 -3.06 -5.25 -16.74
CA LEU A 27 -1.70 -4.88 -16.36
C LEU A 27 -1.11 -5.81 -15.30
N CYS A 28 -1.86 -6.04 -14.21
CA CYS A 28 -1.49 -6.95 -13.14
C CYS A 28 -2.71 -7.32 -12.29
N PHE A 29 -2.54 -8.33 -11.45
CA PHE A 29 -3.56 -8.76 -10.48
C PHE A 29 -3.09 -8.48 -9.06
N LEU A 30 -3.74 -7.53 -8.39
CA LEU A 30 -3.44 -7.13 -7.01
C LEU A 30 -4.38 -7.85 -6.06
N ALA A 31 -3.84 -8.67 -5.16
CA ALA A 31 -4.63 -9.39 -4.18
C ALA A 31 -3.80 -9.88 -3.00
N ASP A 32 -4.49 -10.48 -2.02
CA ASP A 32 -3.86 -11.17 -0.92
C ASP A 32 -3.23 -12.52 -1.37
N SER A 33 -2.48 -13.16 -0.49
CA SER A 33 -1.76 -14.40 -0.84
C SER A 33 -2.68 -15.56 -1.24
N PRO A 34 -3.81 -15.83 -0.57
CA PRO A 34 -4.80 -16.82 -1.01
C PRO A 34 -5.34 -16.57 -2.42
N MET A 35 -5.76 -15.33 -2.73
CA MET A 35 -6.33 -15.03 -4.04
C MET A 35 -5.26 -15.04 -5.14
N HIS A 36 -4.03 -14.58 -4.87
CA HIS A 36 -2.90 -14.80 -5.79
C HIS A 36 -2.65 -16.28 -6.04
N ALA A 37 -2.74 -17.13 -5.02
CA ALA A 37 -2.56 -18.56 -5.18
C ALA A 37 -3.62 -19.17 -6.11
N GLU A 38 -4.87 -18.73 -5.98
CA GLU A 38 -5.97 -19.13 -6.87
C GLU A 38 -5.72 -18.69 -8.32
N ILE A 39 -5.37 -17.42 -8.55
CA ILE A 39 -5.14 -16.88 -9.89
C ILE A 39 -3.95 -17.54 -10.60
N THR A 40 -2.90 -17.90 -9.86
CA THR A 40 -1.67 -18.45 -10.45
C THR A 40 -1.62 -19.97 -10.44
N ASN A 41 -2.71 -20.63 -10.04
CA ASN A 41 -2.78 -22.08 -9.85
C ASN A 41 -1.67 -22.61 -8.92
N THR A 42 -1.29 -21.84 -7.90
CA THR A 42 -0.29 -22.24 -6.91
C THR A 42 -0.95 -22.58 -5.58
N PRO A 43 -0.31 -23.41 -4.73
CA PRO A 43 -0.85 -23.68 -3.40
C PRO A 43 -0.80 -22.45 -2.50
N ASN A 44 -1.73 -22.35 -1.55
CA ASN A 44 -1.65 -21.33 -0.51
C ASN A 44 -0.32 -21.46 0.28
N PRO A 45 0.50 -20.38 0.36
CA PRO A 45 1.87 -20.46 0.89
C PRO A 45 2.02 -21.08 2.28
N GLY A 46 1.10 -20.78 3.21
CA GLY A 46 1.32 -21.00 4.65
C GLY A 46 1.62 -22.45 5.05
N THR A 47 1.02 -23.42 4.36
CA THR A 47 1.16 -24.87 4.67
C THR A 47 1.79 -25.68 3.55
N SER A 48 2.09 -25.03 2.42
CA SER A 48 2.56 -25.67 1.19
C SER A 48 4.03 -26.04 1.23
N LEU A 49 4.38 -27.22 0.68
CA LEU A 49 5.78 -27.58 0.40
C LEU A 49 6.39 -26.76 -0.74
N ASN A 50 5.56 -26.11 -1.56
CA ASN A 50 5.93 -25.17 -2.61
C ASN A 50 5.32 -23.80 -2.29
N PRO A 51 5.90 -23.02 -1.36
CA PRO A 51 5.22 -21.87 -0.78
C PRO A 51 5.33 -20.60 -1.64
N CYS A 52 6.11 -20.62 -2.72
CA CYS A 52 6.33 -19.45 -3.57
C CYS A 52 5.66 -19.62 -4.93
N ARG A 53 4.93 -18.58 -5.35
CA ARG A 53 4.33 -18.48 -6.69
C ARG A 53 5.27 -17.89 -7.75
N MET A 54 6.35 -17.25 -7.33
CA MET A 54 7.31 -16.60 -8.23
C MET A 54 8.48 -17.52 -8.61
N CYS A 55 8.82 -18.48 -7.74
CA CYS A 55 9.94 -19.40 -7.96
C CYS A 55 9.64 -20.83 -7.51
N THR A 56 10.54 -21.75 -7.82
CA THR A 56 10.44 -23.20 -7.56
C THR A 56 10.92 -23.60 -6.16
N LEU A 57 10.84 -22.69 -5.17
CA LEU A 57 11.16 -23.01 -3.77
C LEU A 57 10.34 -24.21 -3.30
N HIS A 58 11.03 -25.27 -2.88
CA HIS A 58 10.45 -26.55 -2.53
C HIS A 58 11.08 -27.12 -1.25
N ALA A 59 10.26 -27.75 -0.41
CA ALA A 59 10.74 -28.59 0.69
C ALA A 59 10.19 -30.01 0.50
N GLU A 60 11.04 -31.04 0.62
CA GLU A 60 10.61 -32.44 0.51
C GLU A 60 9.57 -32.83 1.59
N GLY A 61 9.67 -32.18 2.76
CA GLY A 61 8.80 -32.37 3.89
C GLY A 61 8.80 -31.14 4.80
N LYS A 62 7.80 -31.05 5.69
CA LYS A 62 7.72 -29.94 6.66
C LYS A 62 8.89 -29.94 7.64
N ASP A 63 9.34 -31.14 8.03
CA ASP A 63 10.51 -31.39 8.86
C ASP A 63 11.81 -30.97 8.17
N LYS A 64 11.88 -31.03 6.84
CA LYS A 64 13.06 -30.65 6.05
C LYS A 64 13.26 -29.15 5.89
N ARG A 65 12.30 -28.32 6.30
CA ARG A 65 12.43 -26.86 6.20
C ARG A 65 13.51 -26.27 7.10
N ASN A 66 13.97 -27.00 8.12
CA ASN A 66 15.03 -26.54 9.01
C ASN A 66 16.45 -26.88 8.50
N THR A 67 16.56 -27.55 7.35
CA THR A 67 17.84 -27.96 6.77
C THR A 67 18.61 -26.75 6.22
N PRO A 68 19.95 -26.73 6.30
CA PRO A 68 20.76 -25.69 5.68
C PRO A 68 20.46 -25.51 4.19
N GLU A 69 20.20 -26.60 3.47
CA GLU A 69 19.87 -26.62 2.05
C GLU A 69 18.56 -25.87 1.79
N PHE A 70 17.51 -26.13 2.58
CA PHE A 70 16.25 -25.39 2.43
C PHE A 70 16.42 -23.92 2.82
N VAL A 71 17.18 -23.60 3.87
CA VAL A 71 17.43 -22.21 4.28
C VAL A 71 18.17 -21.44 3.18
N GLN A 72 19.16 -22.06 2.53
CA GLN A 72 19.87 -21.46 1.37
C GLN A 72 18.91 -21.20 0.20
N GLN A 73 18.06 -22.18 -0.13
CA GLN A 73 17.04 -22.01 -1.16
C GLN A 73 16.02 -20.91 -0.81
N PHE A 74 15.58 -20.86 0.44
CA PHE A 74 14.67 -19.85 0.96
C PHE A 74 15.26 -18.45 0.89
N LEU A 75 16.56 -18.30 1.10
CA LEU A 75 17.27 -17.04 0.99
C LEU A 75 17.73 -16.70 -0.43
N MET A 76 17.57 -17.64 -1.38
CA MET A 76 18.09 -17.57 -2.74
C MET A 76 19.59 -17.30 -2.77
N ILE A 77 20.35 -18.11 -2.02
CA ILE A 77 21.80 -18.06 -1.98
C ILE A 77 22.40 -19.43 -2.35
N ASN A 78 23.51 -19.41 -3.04
CA ASN A 78 24.32 -20.59 -3.31
C ASN A 78 25.23 -20.89 -2.10
N PRO A 79 25.84 -22.10 -2.01
CA PRO A 79 26.75 -22.46 -0.92
C PRO A 79 27.96 -21.53 -0.75
N ASP A 80 28.40 -20.87 -1.83
CA ASP A 80 29.48 -19.87 -1.82
C ASP A 80 29.03 -18.46 -1.38
N GLY A 81 27.73 -18.28 -1.11
CA GLY A 81 27.12 -17.01 -0.70
C GLY A 81 26.73 -16.08 -1.86
N SER A 82 26.94 -16.50 -3.11
CA SER A 82 26.43 -15.78 -4.29
C SER A 82 24.91 -15.87 -4.40
N GLU A 83 24.28 -14.93 -5.11
CA GLU A 83 22.82 -14.93 -5.33
C GLU A 83 22.44 -16.08 -6.28
N ALA A 84 21.47 -16.90 -5.86
CA ALA A 84 20.93 -17.97 -6.69
C ALA A 84 19.90 -17.39 -7.67
N THR A 85 20.10 -17.64 -8.97
CA THR A 85 19.23 -17.19 -10.07
C THR A 85 18.70 -18.40 -10.87
N GLY A 86 17.74 -18.18 -11.77
CA GLY A 86 17.26 -19.24 -12.68
C GLY A 86 16.28 -20.23 -12.03
N LYS A 87 15.66 -19.85 -10.91
CA LYS A 87 14.64 -20.66 -10.21
C LYS A 87 13.23 -20.09 -10.37
N GLU A 88 13.07 -19.07 -11.19
CA GLU A 88 11.80 -18.44 -11.50
C GLU A 88 10.85 -19.48 -12.10
N ARG A 89 9.57 -19.39 -11.75
CA ARG A 89 8.55 -20.18 -12.45
C ARG A 89 8.36 -19.59 -13.84
N ASN A 90 7.93 -20.45 -14.77
CA ASN A 90 7.50 -20.04 -16.09
C ASN A 90 5.98 -20.19 -16.19
N TRP A 91 5.29 -19.18 -16.73
CA TRP A 91 3.83 -19.21 -16.82
C TRP A 91 3.32 -20.21 -17.87
N ILE A 92 4.01 -20.35 -19.00
CA ILE A 92 3.69 -21.35 -20.04
C ILE A 92 3.80 -22.76 -19.45
N ASP A 93 4.92 -23.06 -18.78
CA ASP A 93 5.10 -24.31 -18.03
C ASP A 93 3.97 -24.54 -17.01
N THR A 94 3.49 -23.48 -16.36
CA THR A 94 2.41 -23.58 -15.37
C THR A 94 1.09 -23.93 -16.03
N LYS A 95 0.80 -23.39 -17.22
CA LYS A 95 -0.36 -23.77 -18.04
C LYS A 95 -0.27 -25.24 -18.43
N GLU A 96 0.81 -25.64 -19.09
CA GLU A 96 1.02 -27.02 -19.56
C GLU A 96 0.90 -28.04 -18.42
N LYS A 97 1.58 -27.78 -17.29
CA LYS A 97 1.50 -28.64 -16.10
C LYS A 97 0.13 -28.65 -15.45
N THR A 98 -0.68 -27.59 -15.59
CA THR A 98 -2.06 -27.59 -15.10
C THR A 98 -2.94 -28.54 -15.92
N TYR A 99 -2.81 -28.53 -17.25
CA TYR A 99 -3.52 -29.48 -18.12
C TYR A 99 -3.04 -30.91 -17.89
N ASP A 100 -1.73 -31.14 -17.77
CA ASP A 100 -1.16 -32.45 -17.45
C ASP A 100 -1.72 -33.05 -16.15
N LEU A 101 -1.92 -32.21 -15.12
CA LEU A 101 -2.57 -32.65 -13.87
C LEU A 101 -4.00 -33.15 -14.11
N TYR A 102 -4.76 -32.47 -14.97
CA TYR A 102 -6.11 -32.88 -15.30
C TYR A 102 -6.11 -34.22 -16.04
N CYS A 103 -5.26 -34.37 -17.06
CA CYS A 103 -5.07 -35.62 -17.79
C CYS A 103 -4.69 -36.76 -16.85
N ALA A 104 -3.73 -36.55 -15.94
CA ALA A 104 -3.34 -37.55 -14.94
C ALA A 104 -4.50 -37.97 -14.03
N ALA A 105 -5.44 -37.06 -13.72
CA ALA A 105 -6.61 -37.38 -12.90
C ALA A 105 -7.69 -38.16 -13.68
N MET A 106 -7.84 -37.87 -14.97
CA MET A 106 -8.88 -38.46 -15.83
C MET A 106 -8.46 -39.78 -16.47
N GLU A 107 -7.21 -39.88 -16.92
CA GLU A 107 -6.72 -40.97 -17.77
C GLU A 107 -5.84 -41.97 -17.01
N GLU A 108 -5.20 -41.53 -15.93
CA GLU A 108 -4.29 -42.37 -15.15
C GLU A 108 -4.88 -42.75 -13.79
N SER A 109 -4.56 -42.01 -12.74
CA SER A 109 -5.05 -42.32 -11.39
C SER A 109 -4.99 -41.12 -10.46
N ASN A 110 -5.82 -41.15 -9.42
CA ASN A 110 -5.78 -40.14 -8.36
C ASN A 110 -4.43 -40.11 -7.64
N ALA A 111 -3.73 -41.25 -7.52
CA ALA A 111 -2.40 -41.31 -6.90
C ALA A 111 -1.37 -40.53 -7.72
N GLU A 112 -1.43 -40.67 -9.05
CA GLU A 112 -0.54 -39.97 -9.96
C GLU A 112 -0.83 -38.46 -9.99
N PHE A 113 -2.10 -38.08 -10.05
CA PHE A 113 -2.53 -36.68 -9.89
C PHE A 113 -1.93 -36.06 -8.62
N VAL A 114 -2.05 -36.72 -7.47
CA VAL A 114 -1.51 -36.22 -6.19
C VAL A 114 0.02 -36.11 -6.22
N ARG A 115 0.71 -37.09 -6.82
CA ARG A 115 2.17 -37.10 -6.96
C ARG A 115 2.66 -35.93 -7.82
N ARG A 116 2.09 -35.75 -9.02
CA ARG A 116 2.42 -34.64 -9.94
C ARG A 116 2.07 -33.29 -9.34
N LYS A 117 0.92 -33.18 -8.67
CA LYS A 117 0.48 -31.95 -8.00
C LYS A 117 1.52 -31.45 -7.00
N LEU A 118 2.06 -32.38 -6.19
CA LEU A 118 3.10 -32.06 -5.21
C LEU A 118 4.42 -31.68 -5.89
N LYS A 119 4.82 -32.42 -6.92
CA LYS A 119 6.07 -32.20 -7.68
C LYS A 119 6.07 -30.87 -8.42
N TYR A 120 4.98 -30.53 -9.12
CA TYR A 120 4.85 -29.26 -9.83
C TYR A 120 4.58 -28.09 -8.88
N GLY A 121 4.07 -28.39 -7.70
CA GLY A 121 3.68 -27.38 -6.72
C GLY A 121 2.61 -26.47 -7.29
N LEU A 122 1.57 -27.08 -7.89
CA LEU A 122 0.42 -26.40 -8.49
C LEU A 122 -0.86 -26.84 -7.79
N THR A 123 -1.88 -26.00 -7.80
CA THR A 123 -3.23 -26.29 -7.30
C THR A 123 -4.20 -25.43 -8.09
N GLU A 124 -4.94 -26.05 -9.00
CA GLU A 124 -6.04 -25.42 -9.72
C GLU A 124 -7.35 -25.78 -9.01
N SER A 125 -8.06 -24.77 -8.51
CA SER A 125 -9.20 -24.95 -7.61
C SER A 125 -10.46 -25.40 -8.35
N ARG A 126 -10.66 -24.92 -9.58
CA ARG A 126 -11.90 -25.11 -10.33
C ARG A 126 -12.04 -26.55 -10.83
N ASN A 127 -11.05 -27.08 -11.51
CA ASN A 127 -11.01 -28.44 -12.00
C ASN A 127 -10.98 -29.44 -10.84
N THR A 128 -10.27 -29.14 -9.75
CA THR A 128 -10.25 -29.99 -8.55
C THR A 128 -11.64 -30.08 -7.95
N ARG A 129 -12.43 -29.00 -8.00
CA ARG A 129 -13.84 -29.02 -7.59
C ARG A 129 -14.68 -29.92 -8.48
N PHE A 130 -14.57 -29.82 -9.80
CA PHE A 130 -15.25 -30.72 -10.73
C PHE A 130 -14.89 -32.19 -10.48
N LEU A 131 -13.59 -32.53 -10.42
CA LEU A 131 -13.08 -33.88 -10.16
C LEU A 131 -13.56 -34.46 -8.82
N THR A 132 -13.81 -33.60 -7.82
CA THR A 132 -14.27 -34.03 -6.49
C THR A 132 -15.78 -34.15 -6.42
N GLU A 133 -16.52 -33.18 -6.96
CA GLU A 133 -17.98 -33.10 -6.86
C GLU A 133 -18.68 -34.01 -7.86
N ALA A 134 -18.11 -34.22 -9.07
CA ALA A 134 -18.66 -35.14 -10.07
C ALA A 134 -18.77 -36.59 -9.55
N LYS A 135 -17.91 -36.98 -8.59
CA LYS A 135 -17.97 -38.29 -7.93
C LYS A 135 -19.21 -38.47 -7.05
N LYS A 136 -19.83 -37.37 -6.61
CA LYS A 136 -20.96 -37.35 -5.66
C LYS A 136 -22.26 -36.83 -6.27
N ASN A 137 -22.19 -36.12 -7.39
CA ASN A 137 -23.32 -35.43 -7.99
C ASN A 137 -23.37 -35.64 -9.52
N LEU A 138 -24.38 -36.39 -9.98
CA LEU A 138 -24.56 -36.71 -11.39
C LEU A 138 -24.71 -35.45 -12.27
N ARG A 139 -25.39 -34.41 -11.79
CA ARG A 139 -25.55 -33.16 -12.57
C ARG A 139 -24.23 -32.44 -12.81
N ILE A 140 -23.33 -32.49 -11.85
CA ILE A 140 -21.99 -31.91 -11.99
C ILE A 140 -21.13 -32.75 -12.93
N ARG A 141 -21.30 -34.08 -12.89
CA ARG A 141 -20.65 -34.98 -13.85
C ARG A 141 -21.11 -34.71 -15.29
N GLU A 142 -22.41 -34.65 -15.54
CA GLU A 142 -22.98 -34.34 -16.85
C GLU A 142 -22.53 -32.95 -17.35
N LEU A 143 -22.45 -31.97 -16.44
CA LEU A 143 -21.91 -30.64 -16.78
C LEU A 143 -20.42 -30.72 -17.14
N MET A 144 -19.61 -31.46 -16.38
CA MET A 144 -18.19 -31.64 -16.64
C MET A 144 -17.97 -32.30 -18.00
N GLU A 145 -18.65 -33.41 -18.29
CA GLU A 145 -18.59 -34.13 -19.58
C GLU A 145 -19.00 -33.21 -20.75
N LYS A 146 -20.06 -32.41 -20.58
CA LYS A 146 -20.48 -31.42 -21.59
C LYS A 146 -19.43 -30.33 -21.82
N LEU A 147 -18.78 -29.85 -20.76
CA LEU A 147 -17.72 -28.85 -20.86
C LEU A 147 -16.47 -29.45 -21.51
N GLU A 148 -16.08 -30.68 -21.17
CA GLU A 148 -14.97 -31.38 -21.84
C GLU A 148 -15.18 -31.47 -23.35
N GLU A 149 -16.41 -31.78 -23.80
CA GLU A 149 -16.73 -31.92 -25.22
C GLU A 149 -16.77 -30.57 -25.96
N LYS A 150 -17.35 -29.53 -25.35
CA LYS A 150 -17.71 -28.29 -26.07
C LYS A 150 -16.81 -27.10 -25.76
N GLU A 151 -16.30 -27.02 -24.53
CA GLU A 151 -15.59 -25.87 -24.01
C GLU A 151 -14.61 -26.29 -22.89
N PRO A 152 -13.58 -27.10 -23.21
CA PRO A 152 -12.70 -27.70 -22.20
C PRO A 152 -11.97 -26.65 -21.34
N GLU A 153 -11.64 -25.50 -21.92
CA GLU A 153 -11.05 -24.34 -21.21
C GLU A 153 -11.89 -23.89 -20.01
N SER A 154 -13.23 -24.02 -20.10
CA SER A 154 -14.16 -23.62 -19.05
C SER A 154 -14.13 -24.51 -17.80
N LEU A 155 -13.38 -25.63 -17.83
CA LEU A 155 -13.08 -26.45 -16.66
C LEU A 155 -11.95 -25.88 -15.80
N PHE A 156 -11.12 -25.01 -16.39
CA PHE A 156 -9.91 -24.49 -15.77
C PHE A 156 -10.08 -23.02 -15.34
N ASN A 157 -9.09 -22.55 -14.59
CA ASN A 157 -8.96 -21.14 -14.28
C ASN A 157 -8.79 -20.32 -15.57
N SER A 158 -9.72 -19.38 -15.82
CA SER A 158 -9.74 -18.56 -17.04
C SER A 158 -8.54 -17.63 -17.20
N PHE A 159 -7.76 -17.40 -16.13
CA PHE A 159 -6.51 -16.64 -16.21
C PHE A 159 -5.41 -17.37 -16.97
N LEU A 160 -5.50 -18.69 -17.16
CA LEU A 160 -4.60 -19.43 -18.04
C LEU A 160 -4.73 -18.95 -19.49
N GLU A 161 -5.95 -18.62 -19.92
CA GLU A 161 -6.23 -18.17 -21.28
C GLU A 161 -6.26 -16.64 -21.42
N LEU A 162 -5.96 -15.90 -20.36
CA LEU A 162 -5.92 -14.45 -20.40
C LEU A 162 -4.70 -13.95 -21.19
N GLU A 163 -4.96 -13.23 -22.28
CA GLU A 163 -3.90 -12.72 -23.14
C GLU A 163 -3.12 -11.58 -22.49
N GLY A 164 -1.81 -11.59 -22.70
CA GLY A 164 -0.89 -10.60 -22.14
C GLY A 164 -0.65 -10.75 -20.63
N PHE A 165 -1.26 -11.74 -19.97
CA PHE A 165 -1.09 -12.00 -18.54
C PHE A 165 -0.10 -13.14 -18.29
N ASP A 166 0.91 -12.85 -17.47
CA ASP A 166 1.87 -13.80 -16.91
C ASP A 166 1.62 -13.93 -15.39
N GLY A 167 1.09 -15.07 -14.93
CA GLY A 167 0.77 -15.26 -13.52
C GLY A 167 1.99 -15.17 -12.58
N VAL A 168 3.21 -15.34 -13.09
CA VAL A 168 4.46 -15.22 -12.31
C VAL A 168 4.88 -13.75 -12.20
N GLN A 169 4.84 -13.01 -13.32
CA GLN A 169 5.34 -11.63 -13.40
C GLN A 169 4.28 -10.56 -13.06
N ASP A 170 3.01 -10.85 -13.33
CA ASP A 170 1.87 -9.92 -13.22
C ASP A 170 1.07 -10.10 -11.93
N THR A 171 1.63 -10.82 -10.96
CA THR A 171 1.11 -10.89 -9.57
C THR A 171 2.13 -10.31 -8.59
N PRO A 172 2.34 -8.97 -8.56
CA PRO A 172 3.41 -8.35 -7.80
C PRO A 172 3.33 -8.64 -6.30
N VAL A 173 4.46 -8.47 -5.61
CA VAL A 173 4.54 -8.60 -4.15
C VAL A 173 3.69 -7.52 -3.49
N GLU A 174 2.53 -7.93 -2.96
CA GLU A 174 1.59 -7.05 -2.28
C GLU A 174 2.10 -6.70 -0.86
N ILE A 175 2.49 -5.43 -0.67
CA ILE A 175 3.25 -4.99 0.50
C ILE A 175 2.42 -4.87 1.78
N LEU A 176 1.09 -4.68 1.70
CA LEU A 176 0.25 -4.70 2.89
C LEU A 176 0.30 -6.07 3.55
N HIS A 177 0.12 -7.13 2.79
CA HIS A 177 0.09 -8.50 3.28
C HIS A 177 1.48 -9.05 3.54
N VAL A 178 2.47 -8.78 2.67
CA VAL A 178 3.81 -9.34 2.81
C VAL A 178 4.60 -8.62 3.90
N VAL A 179 4.57 -7.29 3.92
CA VAL A 179 5.39 -6.49 4.83
C VAL A 179 4.64 -6.22 6.14
N LEU A 180 3.49 -5.54 6.10
CA LEU A 180 2.82 -5.07 7.32
C LEU A 180 2.08 -6.21 8.05
N LEU A 181 1.12 -6.86 7.40
CA LEU A 181 0.37 -8.00 7.93
C LEU A 181 1.15 -9.33 7.85
N GLY A 182 2.41 -9.25 7.44
CA GLY A 182 3.34 -10.36 7.36
C GLY A 182 4.48 -10.18 8.34
N ILE A 183 5.60 -9.70 7.82
CA ILE A 183 6.86 -9.57 8.56
C ILE A 183 6.70 -8.74 9.83
N VAL A 184 6.18 -7.51 9.71
CA VAL A 184 6.01 -6.59 10.83
C VAL A 184 5.06 -7.18 11.86
N LYS A 185 3.91 -7.71 11.43
CA LYS A 185 2.96 -8.42 12.29
C LYS A 185 3.62 -9.56 13.06
N TYR A 186 4.40 -10.41 12.39
CA TYR A 186 5.02 -11.56 13.04
C TYR A 186 6.06 -11.13 14.08
N LEU A 187 6.86 -10.10 13.78
CA LEU A 187 7.84 -9.54 14.71
C LEU A 187 7.17 -8.81 15.88
N ALA A 188 6.09 -8.06 15.65
CA ALA A 188 5.30 -7.42 16.69
C ALA A 188 4.67 -8.46 17.63
N CYS A 189 4.16 -9.56 17.07
CA CYS A 189 3.65 -10.68 17.85
C CYS A 189 4.75 -11.38 18.67
N ASP A 190 5.96 -11.54 18.13
CA ASP A 190 7.09 -12.07 18.87
C ASP A 190 7.48 -11.14 20.02
N MET A 191 7.67 -9.84 19.73
CA MET A 191 7.97 -8.82 20.73
C MET A 191 6.94 -8.83 21.87
N GLY A 192 5.65 -8.71 21.56
CA GLY A 192 4.59 -8.63 22.57
C GLY A 192 4.42 -9.89 23.43
N LYS A 193 4.82 -11.07 22.92
CA LYS A 193 4.85 -12.32 23.69
C LYS A 193 6.02 -12.39 24.68
N ASN A 194 7.13 -11.73 24.35
CA ASN A 194 8.36 -11.79 25.14
C ASN A 194 8.47 -10.65 26.18
N LEU A 195 7.54 -9.69 26.18
CA LEU A 195 7.46 -8.66 27.23
C LEU A 195 6.80 -9.20 28.50
N THR A 196 7.34 -8.84 29.66
CA THR A 196 6.67 -9.02 30.96
C THR A 196 5.47 -8.07 31.09
N GLU A 197 4.54 -8.31 32.03
CA GLU A 197 3.41 -7.40 32.24
C GLU A 197 3.88 -5.97 32.58
N THR A 198 4.89 -5.81 33.44
CA THR A 198 5.48 -4.49 33.73
C THR A 198 6.06 -3.81 32.49
N GLN A 199 6.73 -4.56 31.61
CA GLN A 199 7.26 -4.01 30.36
C GLN A 199 6.14 -3.63 29.38
N LYS A 200 5.01 -4.35 29.39
CA LYS A 200 3.82 -4.00 28.59
C LYS A 200 3.21 -2.70 29.09
N ASP A 201 3.09 -2.52 30.41
CA ASP A 201 2.58 -1.28 31.00
C ASP A 201 3.48 -0.09 30.65
N GLU A 202 4.81 -0.28 30.73
CA GLU A 202 5.76 0.76 30.32
C GLU A 202 5.70 1.05 28.82
N PHE A 203 5.59 0.02 27.97
CA PHE A 203 5.37 0.18 26.53
C PHE A 203 4.11 1.00 26.24
N VAL A 204 3.00 0.70 26.93
CA VAL A 204 1.75 1.46 26.81
C VAL A 204 1.98 2.93 27.18
N GLY A 205 2.64 3.20 28.32
CA GLY A 205 2.97 4.56 28.73
C GLY A 205 3.82 5.33 27.70
N ARG A 206 4.82 4.67 27.13
CA ARG A 206 5.71 5.25 26.10
C ARG A 206 5.00 5.52 24.79
N ILE A 207 4.19 4.58 24.29
CA ILE A 207 3.40 4.76 23.07
C ILE A 207 2.36 5.86 23.26
N GLN A 208 1.70 5.90 24.42
CA GLN A 208 0.69 6.93 24.71
C GLN A 208 1.32 8.34 24.76
N SER A 209 2.58 8.43 25.19
CA SER A 209 3.36 9.67 25.26
C SER A 209 4.10 10.01 23.96
N PHE A 210 4.01 9.15 22.93
CA PHE A 210 4.70 9.37 21.67
C PHE A 210 4.11 10.58 20.95
N ASN A 211 4.95 11.58 20.67
CA ASN A 211 4.51 12.80 20.01
C ASN A 211 4.17 12.51 18.54
N THR A 212 2.89 12.58 18.22
CA THR A 212 2.36 12.40 16.86
C THR A 212 2.13 13.72 16.13
N GLN A 213 2.35 14.88 16.74
CA GLN A 213 1.91 16.17 16.19
C GLN A 213 2.46 16.47 14.78
N ALA A 214 3.73 16.14 14.52
CA ALA A 214 4.39 16.33 13.22
C ALA A 214 4.30 15.09 12.30
N LEU A 215 3.57 14.07 12.71
CA LEU A 215 3.31 12.86 11.95
C LEU A 215 1.82 12.92 11.59
N ASP A 216 1.42 12.81 10.33
CA ASP A 216 0.01 12.87 9.92
C ASP A 216 -0.79 11.63 10.41
N ILE A 217 -0.90 11.47 11.73
CA ILE A 217 -1.33 10.29 12.46
C ILE A 217 -2.11 10.77 13.69
N PRO A 218 -3.32 10.24 13.93
CA PRO A 218 -4.09 10.61 15.12
C PRO A 218 -3.41 10.12 16.42
N PRO A 219 -3.84 10.64 17.58
CA PRO A 219 -3.39 10.11 18.87
C PRO A 219 -3.51 8.58 18.94
N ILE A 220 -2.46 7.93 19.44
CA ILE A 220 -2.37 6.48 19.46
C ILE A 220 -3.15 5.94 20.66
N ASN A 221 -4.06 5.00 20.43
CA ASN A 221 -4.68 4.23 21.51
C ASN A 221 -3.74 3.10 21.94
N ALA A 222 -2.82 3.42 22.86
CA ALA A 222 -1.75 2.52 23.29
C ALA A 222 -2.27 1.23 23.93
N ASN A 223 -3.31 1.34 24.77
CA ASN A 223 -3.95 0.20 25.43
C ASN A 223 -4.53 -0.79 24.40
N SER A 224 -5.27 -0.28 23.42
CA SER A 224 -5.83 -1.11 22.34
C SER A 224 -4.72 -1.74 21.51
N MET A 225 -3.69 -0.97 21.16
CA MET A 225 -2.56 -1.44 20.36
C MET A 225 -1.85 -2.64 21.02
N MET A 226 -1.56 -2.55 22.32
CA MET A 226 -0.92 -3.66 23.05
C MET A 226 -1.87 -4.85 23.21
N LYS A 227 -3.11 -4.60 23.64
CA LYS A 227 -4.12 -5.66 23.83
C LYS A 227 -4.40 -6.45 22.56
N HIS A 228 -4.39 -5.77 21.41
CA HIS A 228 -4.74 -6.31 20.12
C HIS A 228 -3.55 -6.40 19.15
N ILE A 229 -2.31 -6.48 19.66
CA ILE A 229 -1.08 -6.49 18.85
C ILE A 229 -1.06 -7.57 17.75
N LYS A 230 -1.80 -8.66 17.94
CA LYS A 230 -1.93 -9.78 16.97
C LYS A 230 -2.90 -9.51 15.82
N SER A 231 -3.76 -8.51 15.96
CA SER A 231 -4.87 -8.20 15.06
C SER A 231 -4.90 -6.73 14.63
N LEU A 232 -3.76 -6.03 14.75
CA LEU A 232 -3.63 -4.67 14.23
C LEU A 232 -3.84 -4.65 12.71
N VAL A 233 -4.28 -3.50 12.20
CA VAL A 233 -4.40 -3.24 10.76
C VAL A 233 -3.10 -2.65 10.20
N GLY A 234 -2.99 -2.59 8.86
CA GLY A 234 -1.79 -2.09 8.18
C GLY A 234 -1.31 -0.72 8.68
N LYS A 235 -2.23 0.25 8.81
CA LYS A 235 -1.92 1.58 9.35
C LYS A 235 -1.31 1.53 10.76
N GLU A 236 -1.85 0.73 11.66
CA GLU A 236 -1.34 0.60 13.03
C GLU A 236 0.05 -0.05 13.06
N PHE A 237 0.33 -1.01 12.16
CA PHE A 237 1.69 -1.54 12.02
C PHE A 237 2.69 -0.53 11.45
N LYS A 238 2.28 0.37 10.54
CA LYS A 238 3.12 1.49 10.10
C LYS A 238 3.49 2.39 11.29
N VAL A 239 2.50 2.77 12.11
CA VAL A 239 2.70 3.56 13.33
C VAL A 239 3.67 2.84 14.29
N LEU A 240 3.47 1.53 14.52
CA LEU A 240 4.33 0.75 15.40
C LEU A 240 5.78 0.75 14.93
N VAL A 241 6.04 0.53 13.64
CA VAL A 241 7.41 0.55 13.09
C VAL A 241 8.04 1.93 13.22
N GLN A 242 7.28 3.00 12.96
CA GLN A 242 7.77 4.37 13.05
C GLN A 242 8.11 4.77 14.49
N ALA A 243 7.33 4.32 15.46
CA ALA A 243 7.55 4.60 16.89
C ALA A 243 8.51 3.62 17.57
N ALA A 244 8.83 2.48 16.93
CA ALA A 244 9.52 1.34 17.56
C ALA A 244 10.83 1.71 18.28
N PRO A 245 11.75 2.49 17.66
CA PRO A 245 13.02 2.85 18.30
C PRO A 245 12.82 3.51 19.67
N PHE A 246 11.81 4.37 19.79
CA PHE A 246 11.60 5.22 20.96
C PHE A 246 10.74 4.56 22.05
N THR A 247 10.04 3.48 21.71
CA THR A 247 8.97 2.95 22.55
C THR A 247 9.27 1.59 23.14
N PHE A 248 10.04 0.73 22.45
CA PHE A 248 10.35 -0.60 22.98
C PHE A 248 11.75 -1.14 22.71
N PHE A 249 12.66 -0.41 22.05
CA PHE A 249 14.02 -0.91 21.81
C PHE A 249 14.80 -1.24 23.09
N GLN A 250 14.55 -0.50 24.17
CA GLN A 250 15.15 -0.77 25.48
C GLN A 250 14.75 -2.12 26.09
N PHE A 251 13.66 -2.74 25.62
CA PHE A 251 13.22 -4.07 26.07
C PHE A 251 13.80 -5.20 25.23
N LEU A 252 14.47 -4.88 24.11
CA LEU A 252 14.96 -5.88 23.16
C LEU A 252 16.39 -6.33 23.51
N SER A 253 16.66 -7.62 23.32
CA SER A 253 18.05 -8.11 23.30
C SER A 253 18.82 -7.50 22.11
N PRO A 254 20.16 -7.49 22.12
CA PRO A 254 20.96 -6.99 21.00
C PRO A 254 20.58 -7.60 19.65
N GLU A 255 20.29 -8.91 19.62
CA GLU A 255 19.89 -9.63 18.39
C GLU A 255 18.52 -9.18 17.90
N ARG A 256 17.53 -9.11 18.79
CA ARG A 256 16.17 -8.66 18.44
C ARG A 256 16.16 -7.19 18.01
N LYS A 257 16.96 -6.36 18.67
CA LYS A 257 17.13 -4.96 18.31
C LYS A 257 17.73 -4.83 16.91
N ALA A 258 18.74 -5.64 16.55
CA ALA A 258 19.29 -5.63 15.19
C ALA A 258 18.23 -5.98 14.12
N ILE A 259 17.35 -6.95 14.39
CA ILE A 259 16.22 -7.27 13.51
C ILE A 259 15.30 -6.05 13.36
N TRP A 260 14.87 -5.46 14.47
CA TRP A 260 13.95 -4.31 14.44
C TRP A 260 14.58 -3.06 13.81
N THR A 261 15.87 -2.80 14.03
CA THR A 261 16.60 -1.74 13.33
C THR A 261 16.57 -1.95 11.82
N ALA A 262 16.83 -3.17 11.34
CA ALA A 262 16.77 -3.49 9.91
C ALA A 262 15.34 -3.30 9.35
N VAL A 263 14.31 -3.67 10.09
CA VAL A 263 12.90 -3.44 9.70
C VAL A 263 12.55 -1.95 9.67
N CYS A 264 12.99 -1.18 10.66
CA CYS A 264 12.75 0.27 10.73
C CYS A 264 13.46 1.03 9.60
N GLN A 265 14.47 0.43 8.97
CA GLN A 265 15.10 0.97 7.74
C GLN A 265 14.38 0.48 6.47
N LEU A 266 14.11 -0.82 6.40
CA LEU A 266 13.51 -1.46 5.22
C LEU A 266 12.09 -0.96 4.95
N VAL A 267 11.23 -0.91 5.97
CA VAL A 267 9.80 -0.60 5.79
C VAL A 267 9.60 0.82 5.24
N PRO A 268 10.15 1.89 5.83
CA PRO A 268 10.03 3.23 5.23
C PRO A 268 10.55 3.29 3.80
N PHE A 269 11.64 2.57 3.50
CA PHE A 269 12.22 2.53 2.16
C PHE A 269 11.31 1.83 1.12
N ILE A 270 10.55 0.80 1.53
CA ILE A 270 9.55 0.15 0.68
C ILE A 270 8.36 1.08 0.38
N PHE A 271 7.94 1.88 1.36
CA PHE A 271 6.75 2.72 1.28
C PHE A 271 6.99 4.12 0.68
N ILE A 272 8.16 4.39 0.09
CA ILE A 272 8.37 5.64 -0.63
C ILE A 272 7.46 5.71 -1.86
N THR A 273 6.95 6.89 -2.18
CA THR A 273 5.97 7.09 -3.26
C THR A 273 6.60 7.53 -4.58
N LYS A 274 7.83 8.01 -4.55
CA LYS A 274 8.60 8.46 -5.72
C LYS A 274 9.98 7.82 -5.72
N ILE A 275 10.41 7.30 -6.87
CA ILE A 275 11.74 6.71 -7.08
C ILE A 275 12.43 7.57 -8.15
N GLU A 276 13.43 8.36 -7.76
CA GLU A 276 14.18 9.21 -8.69
C GLU A 276 15.15 8.40 -9.57
N ASN A 277 15.83 7.42 -8.97
CA ASN A 277 16.75 6.53 -9.68
C ASN A 277 16.44 5.08 -9.34
N MET A 278 15.90 4.35 -10.31
CA MET A 278 15.48 2.94 -10.13
C MET A 278 16.66 2.02 -9.80
N GLN A 279 17.80 2.18 -10.47
CA GLN A 279 18.95 1.29 -10.27
C GLN A 279 19.54 1.43 -8.86
N GLU A 280 19.73 2.67 -8.41
CA GLU A 280 20.21 2.96 -7.06
C GLU A 280 19.21 2.50 -6.00
N TYR A 281 17.91 2.78 -6.22
CA TYR A 281 16.86 2.35 -5.32
C TYR A 281 16.84 0.83 -5.15
N ILE A 282 16.85 0.07 -6.25
CA ILE A 282 16.86 -1.40 -6.22
C ILE A 282 18.12 -1.94 -5.54
N THR A 283 19.28 -1.32 -5.79
CA THR A 283 20.54 -1.71 -5.15
C THR A 283 20.45 -1.57 -3.64
N ARG A 284 19.97 -0.42 -3.14
CA ARG A 284 19.76 -0.17 -1.72
C ARG A 284 18.67 -1.08 -1.13
N LEU A 285 17.58 -1.30 -1.85
CA LEU A 285 16.49 -2.18 -1.41
C LEU A 285 16.99 -3.62 -1.20
N LYS A 286 17.76 -4.17 -2.15
CA LYS A 286 18.36 -5.50 -2.04
C LYS A 286 19.28 -5.60 -0.81
N ILE A 287 20.06 -4.55 -0.51
CA ILE A 287 20.89 -4.48 0.69
C ILE A 287 20.04 -4.52 1.96
N TYR A 288 18.98 -3.70 2.05
CA TYR A 288 18.10 -3.69 3.22
C TYR A 288 17.36 -5.01 3.43
N ILE A 289 16.89 -5.65 2.36
CA ILE A 289 16.28 -6.98 2.41
C ILE A 289 17.30 -8.00 2.92
N LYS A 290 18.51 -8.02 2.35
CA LYS A 290 19.59 -8.94 2.77
C LYS A 290 19.96 -8.75 4.24
N ASN A 291 20.10 -7.51 4.68
CA ASN A 291 20.43 -7.17 6.07
C ASN A 291 19.33 -7.65 7.04
N PHE A 292 18.07 -7.39 6.70
CA PHE A 292 16.93 -7.85 7.49
C PHE A 292 16.87 -9.39 7.58
N LEU A 293 16.95 -10.09 6.45
CA LEU A 293 16.90 -11.55 6.41
C LEU A 293 18.08 -12.19 7.14
N TYR A 294 19.28 -11.60 7.03
CA TYR A 294 20.47 -12.04 7.77
C TYR A 294 20.22 -12.01 9.29
N HIS A 295 19.78 -10.88 9.83
CA HIS A 295 19.51 -10.77 11.26
C HIS A 295 18.38 -11.70 11.71
N ALA A 296 17.30 -11.80 10.94
CA ALA A 296 16.18 -12.68 11.27
C ALA A 296 16.60 -14.15 11.36
N ILE A 297 17.26 -14.67 10.33
CA ILE A 297 17.67 -16.08 10.25
C ILE A 297 18.79 -16.40 11.25
N ARG A 298 19.73 -15.48 11.47
CA ARG A 298 20.80 -15.64 12.46
C ARG A 298 20.24 -15.82 13.87
N THR A 299 19.15 -15.13 14.22
CA THR A 299 18.49 -15.31 15.52
C THR A 299 17.69 -16.62 15.57
N THR A 300 16.98 -16.97 14.50
CA THR A 300 16.27 -18.25 14.41
C THR A 300 15.94 -18.63 12.97
N ALA A 301 16.23 -19.87 12.59
CA ALA A 301 15.83 -20.40 11.29
C ALA A 301 14.32 -20.65 11.18
N GLN A 302 13.53 -20.54 12.27
CA GLN A 302 12.08 -20.81 12.23
C GLN A 302 11.32 -19.86 11.29
N TRP A 303 11.87 -18.69 10.96
CA TRP A 303 11.28 -17.74 10.01
C TRP A 303 11.10 -18.30 8.60
N VAL A 304 11.82 -19.37 8.23
CA VAL A 304 11.60 -20.07 6.95
C VAL A 304 10.21 -20.71 6.83
N ASN A 305 9.51 -20.88 7.95
CA ASN A 305 8.09 -21.30 7.95
C ASN A 305 7.12 -20.15 7.67
N LYS A 306 7.61 -18.93 7.43
CA LYS A 306 6.84 -17.73 7.08
C LYS A 306 7.20 -17.33 5.64
N PRO A 307 6.50 -17.85 4.61
CA PRO A 307 6.80 -17.58 3.20
C PRO A 307 6.91 -16.10 2.82
N LYS A 308 6.22 -15.22 3.54
CA LYS A 308 6.29 -13.76 3.34
C LYS A 308 7.72 -13.20 3.49
N PHE A 309 8.59 -13.82 4.29
CA PHE A 309 10.00 -13.46 4.37
C PHE A 309 10.72 -13.76 3.04
N HIS A 310 10.44 -14.91 2.43
CA HIS A 310 10.96 -15.26 1.11
C HIS A 310 10.40 -14.34 0.03
N HIS A 311 9.12 -13.97 0.09
CA HIS A 311 8.52 -13.07 -0.91
C HIS A 311 9.20 -11.69 -0.99
N LEU A 312 9.88 -11.22 0.05
CA LEU A 312 10.71 -10.00 -0.06
C LEU A 312 11.78 -10.11 -1.14
N LYS A 313 12.32 -11.32 -1.40
CA LYS A 313 13.34 -11.53 -2.42
C LYS A 313 12.83 -11.26 -3.84
N HIS A 314 11.51 -11.24 -4.05
CA HIS A 314 10.85 -10.96 -5.32
C HIS A 314 10.28 -9.53 -5.42
N LEU A 315 10.40 -8.74 -4.34
CA LEU A 315 9.93 -7.36 -4.31
C LEU A 315 10.71 -6.45 -5.28
N PRO A 316 12.05 -6.55 -5.41
CA PRO A 316 12.80 -5.76 -6.39
C PRO A 316 12.26 -5.91 -7.82
N GLU A 317 11.96 -7.13 -8.25
CA GLU A 317 11.46 -7.45 -9.58
C GLU A 317 10.07 -6.86 -9.80
N SER A 318 9.21 -6.92 -8.78
CA SER A 318 7.90 -6.25 -8.79
C SER A 318 8.03 -4.74 -8.97
N ILE A 319 9.00 -4.11 -8.29
CA ILE A 319 9.21 -2.65 -8.35
C ILE A 319 9.80 -2.21 -9.69
N ILE A 320 10.71 -3.00 -10.26
CA ILE A 320 11.24 -2.75 -11.61
C ILE A 320 10.11 -2.72 -12.64
N ARG A 321 9.14 -3.65 -12.50
CA ARG A 321 8.02 -3.79 -13.46
C ARG A 321 6.91 -2.75 -13.25
N PHE A 322 6.53 -2.46 -12.01
CA PHE A 322 5.33 -1.66 -11.71
C PHE A 322 5.62 -0.30 -11.04
N GLY A 323 6.88 0.05 -10.82
CA GLY A 323 7.27 1.27 -10.11
C GLY A 323 7.18 1.10 -8.59
N SER A 324 6.93 2.19 -7.85
CA SER A 324 6.85 2.14 -6.38
C SER A 324 5.88 1.05 -5.90
N ALA A 325 6.31 0.27 -4.91
CA ALA A 325 5.49 -0.80 -4.34
C ALA A 325 4.16 -0.29 -3.75
N SER A 326 4.07 1.00 -3.41
CA SER A 326 2.84 1.65 -2.97
C SER A 326 1.72 1.61 -4.02
N LEU A 327 2.06 1.51 -5.31
CA LEU A 327 1.09 1.39 -6.41
C LEU A 327 0.38 0.03 -6.42
N CYS A 328 1.04 -1.00 -5.87
CA CYS A 328 0.54 -2.36 -5.81
C CYS A 328 -0.11 -2.72 -4.46
N SER A 329 -0.29 -1.75 -3.57
CA SER A 329 -0.87 -1.96 -2.23
C SER A 329 -2.40 -2.18 -2.31
N THR A 330 -2.91 -3.24 -1.67
CA THR A 330 -4.34 -3.56 -1.68
C THR A 330 -5.17 -2.80 -0.64
N GLU A 331 -4.57 -1.91 0.16
CA GLU A 331 -5.24 -1.18 1.25
C GLU A 331 -6.51 -0.44 0.78
N LYS A 332 -6.45 0.21 -0.39
CA LYS A 332 -7.61 0.90 -0.98
C LYS A 332 -8.72 -0.07 -1.37
N PHE A 333 -8.38 -1.20 -2.00
CA PHE A 333 -9.35 -2.22 -2.39
C PHE A 333 -9.99 -2.88 -1.16
N GLU A 334 -9.20 -3.19 -0.14
CA GLU A 334 -9.72 -3.77 1.10
C GLU A 334 -10.61 -2.81 1.89
N SER A 335 -10.35 -1.50 1.83
CA SER A 335 -11.23 -0.51 2.45
C SER A 335 -12.66 -0.58 1.87
N PHE A 336 -12.80 -1.00 0.60
CA PHE A 336 -14.09 -1.21 -0.07
C PHE A 336 -14.90 -2.35 0.55
N ASN A 337 -14.27 -3.30 1.23
CA ASN A 337 -14.98 -4.33 2.00
C ASN A 337 -15.85 -3.73 3.12
N GLY A 338 -15.50 -2.53 3.61
CA GLY A 338 -16.37 -1.76 4.50
C GLY A 338 -17.68 -1.35 3.83
N ILE A 339 -17.62 -0.88 2.58
CA ILE A 339 -18.77 -0.44 1.79
C ILE A 339 -19.68 -1.63 1.46
N LEU A 340 -19.10 -2.76 1.02
CA LEU A 340 -19.85 -4.00 0.78
C LEU A 340 -20.60 -4.48 2.04
N ARG A 341 -19.93 -4.46 3.20
CA ARG A 341 -20.55 -4.83 4.48
C ARG A 341 -21.66 -3.86 4.86
N ASN A 342 -21.49 -2.56 4.61
CA ASN A 342 -22.52 -1.56 4.91
C ASN A 342 -23.80 -1.81 4.09
N ALA A 343 -23.67 -2.05 2.78
CA ALA A 343 -24.80 -2.41 1.93
C ALA A 343 -25.53 -3.68 2.43
N SER A 344 -24.77 -4.68 2.89
CA SER A 344 -25.33 -5.89 3.49
C SER A 344 -26.08 -5.63 4.81
N ILE A 345 -25.50 -4.83 5.72
CA ILE A 345 -26.08 -4.53 7.05
C ILE A 345 -27.45 -3.86 6.93
N HIS A 346 -27.62 -2.99 5.93
CA HIS A 346 -28.85 -2.24 5.67
C HIS A 346 -29.83 -2.94 4.72
N SER A 347 -29.53 -4.17 4.30
CA SER A 347 -30.47 -5.01 3.54
C SER A 347 -31.46 -5.74 4.47
N ASN A 348 -32.47 -6.39 3.88
CA ASN A 348 -33.36 -7.30 4.61
C ASN A 348 -32.67 -8.62 5.00
N LYS A 349 -31.44 -8.85 4.52
CA LYS A 349 -30.57 -10.01 4.78
C LYS A 349 -31.13 -11.37 4.36
N GLN A 350 -32.19 -11.40 3.56
CA GLN A 350 -32.74 -12.64 2.98
C GLN A 350 -31.89 -13.14 1.81
N SER A 351 -31.33 -12.22 1.02
CA SER A 351 -30.41 -12.53 -0.08
C SER A 351 -29.34 -11.46 -0.21
N ALA A 352 -28.41 -11.43 0.75
CA ALA A 352 -27.42 -10.36 0.85
C ALA A 352 -26.63 -10.12 -0.45
N GLY A 353 -26.28 -11.17 -1.21
CA GLY A 353 -25.59 -11.01 -2.49
C GLY A 353 -26.44 -10.25 -3.53
N ARG A 354 -27.73 -10.58 -3.63
CA ARG A 354 -28.68 -9.87 -4.51
C ARG A 354 -28.89 -8.43 -4.06
N ASP A 355 -29.07 -8.22 -2.76
CA ASP A 355 -29.34 -6.89 -2.20
C ASP A 355 -28.14 -5.95 -2.37
N ILE A 356 -26.92 -6.46 -2.16
CA ILE A 356 -25.68 -5.74 -2.46
C ILE A 356 -25.64 -5.39 -3.96
N ALA A 357 -25.86 -6.36 -4.85
CA ALA A 357 -25.81 -6.11 -6.29
C ALA A 357 -26.81 -5.02 -6.73
N ILE A 358 -28.05 -5.07 -6.23
CA ILE A 358 -29.07 -4.04 -6.50
C ILE A 358 -28.63 -2.67 -5.95
N THR A 359 -28.12 -2.63 -4.71
CA THR A 359 -27.65 -1.38 -4.09
C THR A 359 -26.56 -0.71 -4.92
N PHE A 360 -25.55 -1.48 -5.35
CA PHE A 360 -24.49 -0.96 -6.20
C PHE A 360 -24.99 -0.59 -7.59
N SER A 361 -25.89 -1.38 -8.18
CA SER A 361 -26.53 -1.06 -9.46
C SER A 361 -27.23 0.30 -9.42
N ASN A 362 -28.04 0.55 -8.39
CA ASN A 362 -28.71 1.82 -8.18
C ASN A 362 -27.69 2.95 -7.98
N TYR A 363 -26.71 2.75 -7.10
CA TYR A 363 -25.68 3.75 -6.82
C TYR A 363 -24.89 4.16 -8.08
N TYR A 364 -24.47 3.20 -8.91
CA TYR A 364 -23.77 3.50 -10.17
C TYR A 364 -24.68 4.16 -11.20
N SER A 365 -25.96 3.78 -11.25
CA SER A 365 -26.95 4.41 -12.14
C SER A 365 -27.20 5.86 -11.74
N ASP A 366 -27.44 6.12 -10.45
CA ASP A 366 -27.62 7.46 -9.90
C ASP A 366 -26.37 8.30 -10.15
N ARG A 367 -25.18 7.76 -9.89
CA ARG A 367 -23.91 8.45 -10.16
C ARG A 367 -23.81 8.83 -11.64
N PHE A 368 -24.06 7.89 -12.55
CA PHE A 368 -23.97 8.10 -13.99
C PHE A 368 -24.91 9.21 -14.46
N LEU A 369 -26.19 9.16 -14.06
CA LEU A 369 -27.19 10.17 -14.41
C LEU A 369 -26.84 11.55 -13.84
N LEU A 370 -26.55 11.61 -12.54
CA LEU A 370 -26.29 12.85 -11.82
C LEU A 370 -24.97 13.52 -12.25
N SER A 371 -23.99 12.74 -12.72
CA SER A 371 -22.73 13.27 -13.26
C SER A 371 -22.79 13.69 -14.73
N GLY A 372 -23.95 13.57 -15.40
CA GLY A 372 -24.10 13.94 -16.81
C GLY A 372 -23.63 12.86 -17.80
N GLY A 373 -23.79 11.59 -17.45
CA GLY A 373 -23.56 10.48 -18.37
C GLY A 373 -24.49 10.52 -19.57
N TYR A 374 -23.97 10.14 -20.74
CA TYR A 374 -24.71 10.14 -22.00
C TYR A 374 -25.33 8.77 -22.29
N ILE A 375 -26.63 8.76 -22.57
CA ILE A 375 -27.41 7.57 -22.95
C ILE A 375 -27.69 7.64 -24.44
N TYR A 376 -27.44 6.53 -25.14
CA TYR A 376 -27.84 6.38 -26.53
C TYR A 376 -29.32 6.00 -26.63
N ASP A 377 -30.09 6.81 -27.35
CA ASP A 377 -31.48 6.49 -27.67
C ASP A 377 -31.55 5.82 -29.04
N HIS A 378 -31.85 4.52 -29.05
CA HIS A 378 -31.96 3.74 -30.29
C HIS A 378 -33.11 4.18 -31.21
N SER A 379 -34.12 4.87 -30.67
CA SER A 379 -35.28 5.34 -31.44
C SER A 379 -34.96 6.62 -32.21
N THR A 380 -34.25 7.55 -31.60
CA THR A 380 -33.84 8.81 -32.23
C THR A 380 -32.44 8.73 -32.87
N GLN A 381 -31.67 7.68 -32.58
CA GLN A 381 -30.27 7.50 -32.97
C GLN A 381 -29.36 8.64 -32.48
N THR A 382 -29.63 9.15 -31.28
CA THR A 382 -28.88 10.27 -30.68
C THR A 382 -28.44 9.95 -29.27
N HIS A 383 -27.29 10.51 -28.86
CA HIS A 383 -26.89 10.57 -27.47
C HIS A 383 -27.57 11.73 -26.75
N SER A 384 -28.09 11.49 -25.55
CA SER A 384 -28.67 12.51 -24.70
C SER A 384 -28.19 12.35 -23.25
N THR A 385 -28.22 13.44 -22.49
CA THR A 385 -27.89 13.44 -21.06
C THR A 385 -29.13 13.86 -20.25
N ALA A 386 -29.08 13.65 -18.94
CA ALA A 386 -30.11 14.15 -18.03
C ALA A 386 -30.29 15.67 -18.14
N SER A 387 -31.50 16.15 -17.86
CA SER A 387 -31.82 17.59 -17.92
C SER A 387 -31.00 18.40 -16.92
N GLN A 388 -30.88 19.71 -17.16
CA GLN A 388 -30.14 20.60 -16.26
C GLN A 388 -30.66 20.55 -14.82
N ASP A 389 -31.96 20.34 -14.61
CA ASP A 389 -32.54 20.21 -13.26
C ASP A 389 -31.99 18.99 -12.51
N VAL A 390 -31.80 17.86 -13.20
CA VAL A 390 -31.19 16.66 -12.62
C VAL A 390 -29.70 16.88 -12.35
N LEU A 391 -28.98 17.49 -13.30
CA LEU A 391 -27.55 17.80 -13.12
C LEU A 391 -27.31 18.79 -11.97
N ASN A 392 -28.22 19.76 -11.79
CA ASN A 392 -28.17 20.74 -10.72
C ASN A 392 -28.25 20.10 -9.33
N VAL A 393 -28.89 18.93 -9.18
CA VAL A 393 -28.89 18.17 -7.92
C VAL A 393 -27.46 17.81 -7.51
N PHE A 394 -26.62 17.39 -8.47
CA PHE A 394 -25.21 17.11 -8.21
C PHE A 394 -24.38 18.39 -8.07
N GLN A 395 -24.54 19.35 -8.99
CA GLN A 395 -23.71 20.56 -9.05
C GLN A 395 -23.91 21.48 -7.84
N ASN A 396 -25.12 21.54 -7.26
CA ASN A 396 -25.44 22.48 -6.19
C ASN A 396 -25.45 21.84 -4.80
N ASN A 397 -25.28 20.52 -4.69
CA ASN A 397 -25.36 19.82 -3.41
C ASN A 397 -24.04 19.11 -3.05
N GLU A 398 -23.27 19.73 -2.16
CA GLU A 398 -22.01 19.15 -1.68
C GLU A 398 -22.19 17.81 -0.97
N VAL A 399 -23.30 17.60 -0.26
CA VAL A 399 -23.57 16.35 0.46
C VAL A 399 -23.75 15.20 -0.53
N ILE A 400 -24.51 15.42 -1.61
CA ILE A 400 -24.72 14.41 -2.66
C ILE A 400 -23.41 14.10 -3.39
N ARG A 401 -22.60 15.13 -3.72
CA ARG A 401 -21.28 14.89 -4.32
C ARG A 401 -20.40 14.03 -3.45
N LYS A 402 -20.31 14.35 -2.15
CA LYS A 402 -19.54 13.57 -1.18
C LYS A 402 -20.08 12.16 -1.02
N SER A 403 -21.40 11.96 -0.99
CA SER A 403 -21.99 10.62 -0.89
C SER A 403 -21.73 9.77 -2.13
N LEU A 404 -21.54 10.39 -3.30
CA LEU A 404 -21.14 9.73 -4.54
C LEU A 404 -19.60 9.59 -4.71
N GLY A 405 -18.83 9.96 -3.69
CA GLY A 405 -17.37 9.86 -3.68
C GLY A 405 -16.64 10.95 -4.47
N TYR A 406 -17.30 12.05 -4.82
CA TYR A 406 -16.69 13.19 -5.50
C TYR A 406 -16.30 14.29 -4.51
N SER A 407 -15.03 14.71 -4.54
CA SER A 407 -14.52 15.86 -3.79
C SER A 407 -14.06 16.94 -4.75
N PHE A 408 -14.80 18.06 -4.80
CA PHE A 408 -14.50 19.18 -5.69
C PHE A 408 -13.09 19.72 -5.49
N GLN A 409 -12.64 19.87 -4.24
CA GLN A 409 -11.31 20.36 -3.90
C GLN A 409 -10.20 19.38 -4.28
N ALA A 410 -10.47 18.06 -4.24
CA ALA A 410 -9.49 17.05 -4.65
C ALA A 410 -9.34 17.01 -6.18
N SER A 411 -10.43 17.20 -6.92
CA SER A 411 -10.44 17.25 -8.40
C SER A 411 -9.92 18.57 -8.95
N ASN A 412 -10.06 19.67 -8.20
CA ASN A 412 -9.61 21.00 -8.59
C ASN A 412 -8.62 21.53 -7.53
N PRO A 413 -7.39 21.00 -7.49
CA PRO A 413 -6.37 21.46 -6.56
C PRO A 413 -6.02 22.92 -6.84
N LEU A 414 -5.68 23.67 -5.79
CA LEU A 414 -5.22 25.05 -5.92
C LEU A 414 -3.93 25.11 -6.76
N PRO A 415 -3.78 26.14 -7.61
CA PRO A 415 -2.57 26.33 -8.39
C PRO A 415 -1.38 26.68 -7.47
N PRO A 416 -0.12 26.35 -7.83
CA PRO A 416 1.06 26.58 -6.99
C PRO A 416 1.21 28.03 -6.51
N GLN A 417 0.75 29.00 -7.31
CA GLN A 417 0.84 30.42 -7.00
C GLN A 417 -0.05 30.86 -5.82
N GLU A 418 -1.08 30.07 -5.49
CA GLU A 418 -1.95 30.32 -4.33
C GLU A 418 -1.34 29.84 -3.00
N PHE A 419 -0.24 29.09 -3.05
CA PHE A 419 0.53 28.73 -1.87
C PHE A 419 1.71 29.70 -1.63
N PRO A 420 2.18 29.85 -0.39
CA PRO A 420 1.55 29.39 0.86
C PRO A 420 0.35 30.26 1.27
N PHE A 421 -0.57 29.70 2.08
CA PHE A 421 -1.70 30.43 2.66
C PHE A 421 -2.01 30.03 4.11
N VAL A 422 -2.73 30.89 4.84
CA VAL A 422 -3.15 30.64 6.23
C VAL A 422 -4.38 29.75 6.29
N LYS A 423 -4.35 28.69 7.08
CA LYS A 423 -5.55 27.91 7.38
C LYS A 423 -6.48 28.67 8.32
N LYS A 424 -7.79 28.48 8.18
CA LYS A 424 -8.83 29.08 9.03
C LYS A 424 -8.90 28.43 10.42
N VAL A 425 -7.77 28.35 11.11
CA VAL A 425 -7.62 27.81 12.46
C VAL A 425 -7.01 28.91 13.33
N ASN A 426 -7.66 29.22 14.45
CA ASN A 426 -7.21 30.25 15.36
C ASN A 426 -6.04 29.74 16.21
N VAL A 427 -5.14 30.65 16.59
CA VAL A 427 -4.11 30.36 17.61
C VAL A 427 -4.81 30.14 18.94
N ILE A 428 -4.54 29.02 19.60
CA ILE A 428 -5.07 28.74 20.93
C ILE A 428 -4.56 29.78 21.94
N LEU A 429 -5.38 30.12 22.93
CA LEU A 429 -5.10 31.21 23.88
C LEU A 429 -3.72 31.06 24.56
N GLU A 430 -3.35 29.84 24.94
CA GLU A 430 -2.07 29.52 25.60
C GLU A 430 -0.84 29.76 24.72
N ASP A 431 -1.03 29.80 23.40
CA ASP A 431 0.03 29.97 22.42
C ASP A 431 0.12 31.39 21.85
N GLN A 432 -0.75 32.29 22.30
CA GLN A 432 -0.76 33.67 21.85
C GLN A 432 0.49 34.40 22.34
N LEU A 433 1.15 35.07 21.40
CA LEU A 433 2.36 35.84 21.61
C LEU A 433 2.16 37.26 21.08
N GLU A 434 2.81 38.22 21.72
CA GLU A 434 2.94 39.56 21.16
C GLU A 434 3.83 39.54 19.91
N VAL A 435 3.59 40.48 18.99
CA VAL A 435 4.37 40.58 17.76
C VAL A 435 5.84 40.88 18.11
N PRO A 436 6.79 40.04 17.67
CA PRO A 436 8.20 40.23 17.98
C PRO A 436 8.74 41.53 17.40
N GLN A 437 9.43 42.34 18.22
CA GLN A 437 10.02 43.61 17.78
C GLN A 437 10.97 43.44 16.58
N GLN A 438 11.75 42.36 16.57
CA GLN A 438 12.65 41.99 15.45
C GLN A 438 11.90 41.87 14.11
N LEU A 439 10.67 41.35 14.12
CA LEU A 439 9.83 41.25 12.92
C LEU A 439 9.25 42.61 12.53
N ILE A 440 8.85 43.43 13.49
CA ILE A 440 8.35 44.80 13.26
C ILE A 440 9.44 45.63 12.58
N GLU A 441 10.66 45.59 13.10
CA GLU A 441 11.84 46.27 12.55
C GLU A 441 12.16 45.75 11.14
N HIS A 442 12.23 44.42 10.97
CA HIS A 442 12.52 43.80 9.67
C HIS A 442 11.48 44.11 8.60
N CYS A 443 10.19 44.09 8.94
CA CYS A 443 9.10 44.38 7.99
C CYS A 443 8.80 45.89 7.88
N SER A 444 9.36 46.70 8.77
CA SER A 444 9.05 48.14 8.94
C SER A 444 7.53 48.39 9.03
N SER A 445 6.80 47.52 9.72
CA SER A 445 5.33 47.54 9.76
C SER A 445 4.76 46.82 10.98
N HIS A 446 3.61 47.29 11.44
CA HIS A 446 2.81 46.65 12.49
C HIS A 446 1.73 45.71 11.94
N ASN A 447 1.61 45.58 10.61
CA ASN A 447 0.63 44.69 9.96
C ASN A 447 1.09 43.23 9.99
N ILE A 448 1.40 42.73 11.19
CA ILE A 448 1.89 41.39 11.45
C ILE A 448 0.94 40.76 12.46
N ARG A 449 0.49 39.53 12.19
CA ARG A 449 -0.32 38.75 13.13
C ARG A 449 0.23 37.35 13.28
N GLN A 450 0.05 36.77 14.47
CA GLN A 450 0.34 35.36 14.68
C GLN A 450 -0.70 34.51 13.97
N VAL A 451 -0.25 33.39 13.40
CA VAL A 451 -1.12 32.40 12.75
C VAL A 451 -0.84 31.01 13.31
N SER A 452 -1.87 30.15 13.34
CA SER A 452 -1.73 28.79 13.88
C SER A 452 -1.06 27.85 12.88
N GLN A 453 -1.50 27.90 11.62
CA GLN A 453 -1.07 26.98 10.57
C GLN A 453 -0.93 27.69 9.22
N VAL A 454 0.10 27.30 8.47
CA VAL A 454 0.34 27.74 7.09
C VAL A 454 0.41 26.51 6.19
N GLN A 455 -0.44 26.44 5.17
CA GLN A 455 -0.36 25.40 4.13
C GLN A 455 0.74 25.81 3.15
N LEU A 456 1.80 25.00 3.05
CA LEU A 456 2.97 25.30 2.22
C LEU A 456 2.80 24.92 0.75
N ASN A 457 2.20 23.75 0.53
CA ASN A 457 1.91 23.18 -0.78
C ASN A 457 0.70 22.24 -0.62
N LYS A 458 0.39 21.40 -1.61
CA LYS A 458 -0.74 20.46 -1.54
C LYS A 458 -0.68 19.47 -0.37
N HIS A 459 0.51 19.14 0.11
CA HIS A 459 0.78 18.05 1.04
C HIS A 459 1.25 18.54 2.41
N ASP A 460 2.00 19.64 2.46
CA ASP A 460 2.72 20.06 3.67
C ASP A 460 2.07 21.25 4.36
N VAL A 461 2.03 21.16 5.68
CA VAL A 461 1.52 22.19 6.60
C VAL A 461 2.64 22.54 7.58
N LEU A 462 2.80 23.82 7.87
CA LEU A 462 3.57 24.29 9.02
C LEU A 462 2.64 24.59 10.19
N GLU A 463 3.07 24.17 11.37
CA GLU A 463 2.45 24.47 12.66
C GLU A 463 3.54 24.61 13.73
N LYS A 464 3.22 25.27 14.84
CA LYS A 464 4.04 25.24 16.06
C LYS A 464 4.36 23.79 16.46
N GLY A 465 5.61 23.52 16.82
CA GLY A 465 6.09 22.20 17.24
C GLY A 465 6.63 21.32 16.11
N TYR A 466 6.35 21.67 14.85
CA TYR A 466 6.82 20.90 13.70
C TYR A 466 8.34 21.06 13.53
N PHE A 467 9.00 19.99 13.11
CA PHE A 467 10.40 19.99 12.73
C PHE A 467 10.53 20.33 11.25
N VAL A 468 11.44 21.24 10.91
CA VAL A 468 11.66 21.73 9.55
C VAL A 468 13.15 21.76 9.24
N LEU A 469 13.45 21.63 7.96
CA LEU A 469 14.79 21.81 7.40
C LEU A 469 14.80 23.14 6.62
N ILE A 470 15.75 24.03 6.92
CA ILE A 470 15.89 25.31 6.24
C ILE A 470 17.18 25.30 5.45
N GLN A 471 17.11 25.59 4.16
CA GLN A 471 18.29 25.81 3.32
C GLN A 471 18.71 27.28 3.41
N CYS A 472 19.93 27.52 3.93
CA CYS A 472 20.54 28.83 4.00
C CYS A 472 21.43 29.10 2.78
N HIS A 473 21.81 30.37 2.59
CA HIS A 473 22.77 30.76 1.54
C HIS A 473 24.07 29.97 1.69
N GLY A 474 24.53 29.30 0.62
CA GLY A 474 25.74 28.48 0.62
C GLY A 474 25.53 26.97 0.84
N SER A 475 24.30 26.46 0.66
CA SER A 475 23.93 25.03 0.80
C SER A 475 24.01 24.47 2.23
N GLU A 476 24.12 25.34 3.25
CA GLU A 476 24.00 24.91 4.63
C GLU A 476 22.53 24.58 4.95
N LEU A 477 22.31 23.40 5.55
CA LEU A 477 20.98 22.94 5.97
C LEU A 477 20.86 23.04 7.50
N LEU A 478 19.94 23.87 7.97
CA LEU A 478 19.62 24.01 9.38
C LEU A 478 18.41 23.13 9.73
N VAL A 479 18.53 22.30 10.76
CA VAL A 479 17.41 21.54 11.32
C VAL A 479 16.89 22.25 12.57
N GLY A 480 15.58 22.31 12.72
CA GLY A 480 15.01 22.86 13.94
C GLY A 480 13.50 22.78 14.01
N SER A 481 12.91 23.41 15.02
CA SER A 481 11.47 23.35 15.28
C SER A 481 10.81 24.72 15.20
N VAL A 482 9.57 24.76 14.72
CA VAL A 482 8.75 25.98 14.67
C VAL A 482 8.27 26.35 16.08
N LYS A 483 8.61 27.53 16.59
CA LYS A 483 8.08 28.07 17.86
C LYS A 483 6.77 28.83 17.69
N SER A 484 6.67 29.60 16.61
CA SER A 484 5.46 30.34 16.24
C SER A 484 5.51 30.72 14.75
N LEU A 485 4.34 31.00 14.18
CA LEU A 485 4.16 31.41 12.80
C LEU A 485 3.54 32.80 12.75
N TRP A 486 3.98 33.60 11.78
CA TRP A 486 3.56 34.98 11.64
C TRP A 486 3.21 35.28 10.18
N GLU A 487 2.13 36.01 9.97
CA GLU A 487 1.73 36.55 8.67
C GLU A 487 1.97 38.06 8.67
N PHE A 488 2.75 38.53 7.70
CA PHE A 488 2.86 39.95 7.36
C PHE A 488 1.96 40.26 6.17
N HIS A 489 0.97 41.12 6.37
CA HIS A 489 0.04 41.51 5.33
C HIS A 489 0.56 42.72 4.54
N SER A 490 1.01 42.49 3.30
CA SER A 490 1.34 43.57 2.36
C SER A 490 0.17 43.84 1.42
N ARG A 491 0.13 45.04 0.81
CA ARG A 491 -0.92 45.43 -0.15
C ARG A 491 -1.02 44.51 -1.37
N ALA A 492 0.06 43.77 -1.71
CA ALA A 492 0.11 42.91 -2.89
C ALA A 492 -0.03 41.42 -2.53
N ARG A 493 0.71 40.95 -1.52
CA ARG A 493 0.72 39.54 -1.10
C ARG A 493 1.17 39.38 0.35
N SER A 494 0.54 38.50 1.10
CA SER A 494 1.02 38.12 2.44
C SER A 494 2.39 37.44 2.35
N LYS A 495 3.28 37.76 3.29
CA LYS A 495 4.52 37.00 3.55
C LYS A 495 4.36 36.24 4.86
N PHE A 496 5.03 35.11 4.99
CA PHE A 496 4.94 34.27 6.18
C PHE A 496 6.32 34.09 6.79
N TYR A 497 6.39 34.16 8.11
CA TYR A 497 7.63 34.02 8.85
C TYR A 497 7.51 32.92 9.90
N ILE A 498 8.53 32.07 9.98
CA ILE A 498 8.67 31.09 11.05
C ILE A 498 9.62 31.64 12.12
N HIS A 499 9.18 31.61 13.38
CA HIS A 499 10.11 31.74 14.51
C HIS A 499 10.75 30.37 14.72
N PHE A 500 11.98 30.23 14.25
CA PHE A 500 12.72 28.98 14.20
C PHE A 500 13.60 28.81 15.42
N ASN A 501 13.58 27.62 16.01
CA ASN A 501 14.51 27.21 17.05
C ASN A 501 15.51 26.20 16.49
N GLN A 502 16.78 26.57 16.46
CA GLN A 502 17.81 25.75 15.83
C GLN A 502 18.18 24.55 16.69
N PHE A 503 18.52 23.44 16.03
CA PHE A 503 19.08 22.26 16.65
C PHE A 503 20.46 22.00 16.06
N LYS A 504 21.38 21.49 16.90
CA LYS A 504 22.67 20.98 16.45
C LYS A 504 22.59 19.47 16.25
N LEU A 505 23.22 18.98 15.18
CA LEU A 505 23.44 17.55 14.99
C LEU A 505 24.46 17.06 16.02
N MET A 506 24.15 15.94 16.66
CA MET A 506 24.99 15.28 17.65
C MET A 506 25.51 13.95 17.10
N GLY A 507 26.13 13.14 17.96
CA GLY A 507 26.56 11.79 17.63
C GLY A 507 25.40 10.82 17.38
N MET A 508 25.75 9.57 17.11
CA MET A 508 24.79 8.48 17.01
C MET A 508 24.42 7.99 18.42
N ASN A 509 23.13 7.88 18.72
CA ASN A 509 22.66 7.24 19.93
C ASN A 509 22.66 5.72 19.74
N GLU A 510 23.34 5.01 20.62
CA GLU A 510 23.45 3.55 20.55
C GLU A 510 22.11 2.85 20.76
N LEU A 511 21.27 3.35 21.68
CA LEU A 511 19.95 2.79 21.97
C LEU A 511 19.00 2.88 20.77
N TYR A 512 18.93 4.03 20.10
CA TYR A 512 18.03 4.26 18.98
C TYR A 512 18.63 3.91 17.62
N SER A 513 19.96 3.77 17.53
CA SER A 513 20.69 3.63 16.26
C SER A 513 20.39 4.79 15.29
N MET A 514 20.19 5.99 15.85
CA MET A 514 19.82 7.21 15.13
C MET A 514 20.71 8.37 15.54
N ARG A 515 20.84 9.37 14.66
CA ARG A 515 21.56 10.60 14.97
C ARG A 515 20.73 11.45 15.93
N GLU A 516 21.36 11.88 17.01
CA GLU A 516 20.71 12.79 17.95
C GLU A 516 20.73 14.23 17.43
N ILE A 517 19.72 14.99 17.83
CA ILE A 517 19.68 16.44 17.67
C ILE A 517 19.49 17.07 19.04
N CYS A 518 20.22 18.15 19.30
CA CYS A 518 20.13 18.88 20.55
C CYS A 518 19.65 20.30 20.27
N ARG A 519 18.60 20.72 20.97
CA ARG A 519 18.05 22.07 20.88
C ARG A 519 19.11 23.09 21.34
N THR A 520 19.35 24.13 20.55
CA THR A 520 20.23 25.23 20.95
C THR A 520 19.41 26.38 21.55
N THR A 521 20.11 27.41 22.05
CA THR A 521 19.49 28.68 22.45
C THR A 521 19.27 29.64 21.28
N THR A 522 19.76 29.29 20.09
CA THR A 522 19.69 30.12 18.88
C THR A 522 18.29 30.08 18.30
N THR A 523 17.67 31.25 18.21
CA THR A 523 16.38 31.45 17.55
C THR A 523 16.46 32.54 16.51
N ASN A 524 15.87 32.32 15.35
CA ASN A 524 15.87 33.26 14.24
C ASN A 524 14.49 33.29 13.57
N TYR A 525 14.25 34.33 12.78
CA TYR A 525 13.07 34.41 11.91
C TYR A 525 13.46 34.14 10.48
N PHE A 526 12.75 33.24 9.81
CA PHE A 526 12.94 32.94 8.40
C PHE A 526 11.67 33.18 7.62
N ASN A 527 11.80 33.81 6.45
CA ASN A 527 10.70 33.95 5.51
C ASN A 527 10.41 32.59 4.84
N VAL A 528 9.14 32.23 4.78
CA VAL A 528 8.67 31.04 4.09
C VAL A 528 8.45 31.40 2.63
N ILE A 529 9.31 30.85 1.77
CA ILE A 529 9.17 30.96 0.32
C ILE A 529 8.54 29.65 -0.14
N GLY A 530 7.37 29.72 -0.80
CA GLY A 530 6.77 28.51 -1.38
C GLY A 530 7.74 27.90 -2.38
N GLU A 531 7.88 26.57 -2.37
CA GLU A 531 8.65 25.87 -3.39
C GLU A 531 8.09 26.26 -4.76
N MET A 532 8.90 26.92 -5.59
CA MET A 532 8.58 27.04 -7.00
C MET A 532 8.69 25.62 -7.58
N PRO A 533 7.67 25.13 -8.29
CA PRO A 533 7.73 23.79 -8.84
C PRO A 533 8.98 23.66 -9.71
N ASN A 534 9.82 22.65 -9.43
CA ASN A 534 10.79 22.21 -10.41
C ASN A 534 10.03 21.92 -11.70
N GLN A 535 10.55 22.38 -12.84
CA GLN A 535 9.92 22.29 -14.16
C GLN A 535 9.62 20.85 -14.65
N GLU A 536 9.88 19.82 -13.84
CA GLU A 536 9.74 18.41 -14.20
C GLU A 536 8.36 17.80 -13.84
N ASP A 537 7.53 18.47 -13.03
CA ASP A 537 6.23 17.92 -12.58
C ASP A 537 5.08 18.11 -13.61
N GLN A 538 5.36 18.63 -14.80
CA GLN A 538 4.34 18.86 -15.84
C GLN A 538 4.17 17.70 -16.85
N THR A 539 4.99 16.65 -16.81
CA THR A 539 4.96 15.60 -17.86
C THR A 539 4.33 14.26 -17.46
N SER A 540 3.68 14.14 -16.29
CA SER A 540 2.96 12.91 -15.91
C SER A 540 1.43 13.08 -15.85
N LYS A 541 0.85 13.58 -16.94
CA LYS A 541 -0.58 13.41 -17.21
C LYS A 541 -0.78 13.11 -18.69
N HIS A 542 -0.66 11.83 -19.03
CA HIS A 542 -1.50 11.15 -20.02
C HIS A 542 -1.58 9.68 -19.64
#